data_AF-A0ABD0RQS0-F1
#
_entry.id   AF-A0ABD0RQS0-F1
#
_cell.length_a   1.000
_cell.length_b   1.000
_cell.length_c   1.000
_cell.angle_alpha   90.00
_cell.angle_beta   90.00
_cell.angle_gamma   90.00
#
_symmetry.space_group_name_H-M   'P 1'
#
loop_
_entity.id
_entity.type
_entity.pdbx_description
1 polymer ?
#
loop_
_entity_poly.entity_id
_entity_poly.type
_entity_poly.pdbx_seq_one_letter_code
_entity_poly.pdbx_strand_id
1 'polypeptide(L)' 'MLDDITLTDCAEGDVPAGSDQLSCDFEKDVCSWYNDQSAELQWKRENGQNPSYDYQGPSHDHTT' A
#
# COMPACT_ATOMS: atom_id res chain seq x y z
N MET A 1 -6.69 -8.09 -19.85
CA MET A 1 -5.32 -7.60 -20.04
C MET A 1 -5.41 -6.09 -20.03
N LEU A 2 -4.90 -5.45 -18.99
CA LEU A 2 -4.80 -4.00 -18.92
C LEU A 2 -3.47 -3.66 -19.59
N ASP A 3 -3.53 -3.15 -20.82
CA ASP A 3 -2.35 -2.88 -21.65
C ASP A 3 -2.14 -1.38 -21.87
N ASP A 4 -3.21 -0.59 -21.75
CA ASP A 4 -3.15 0.85 -21.97
C ASP A 4 -3.39 1.61 -20.66
N ILE A 5 -2.36 2.29 -20.19
CA ILE A 5 -2.46 3.30 -19.14
C ILE A 5 -2.00 4.65 -19.71
N THR A 6 -2.82 5.67 -19.54
CA THR A 6 -2.48 7.05 -19.91
C THR A 6 -2.36 7.87 -18.64
N LEU A 7 -1.19 8.45 -18.44
CA LEU A 7 -0.95 9.40 -17.36
C LEU A 7 -1.45 10.78 -17.80
N THR A 8 -2.46 11.29 -17.09
CA THR A 8 -2.98 12.64 -17.32
C THR A 8 -2.36 13.55 -16.26
N ASP A 9 -1.78 14.67 -16.68
CA ASP A 9 -1.12 15.66 -15.82
C ASP A 9 0.17 15.20 -15.10
N CYS A 10 0.75 14.06 -15.49
CA CYS A 10 2.06 13.60 -15.02
C CYS A 10 2.79 12.74 -16.08
N ALA A 11 4.10 12.59 -15.90
CA ALA A 11 4.97 11.73 -16.69
C ALA A 11 5.46 10.52 -15.85
N GLU A 12 5.92 9.48 -16.55
CA GLU A 12 6.57 8.35 -15.91
C GLU A 12 7.84 8.83 -15.19
N GLY A 13 7.89 8.64 -13.86
CA GLY A 13 8.98 9.13 -13.01
C GLY A 13 8.77 10.52 -12.42
N ASP A 14 7.64 11.18 -12.66
CA ASP A 14 7.29 12.41 -11.93
C ASP A 14 7.09 12.10 -10.45
N VAL A 15 7.94 12.71 -9.61
CA VAL A 15 7.83 12.66 -8.15
C VAL A 15 7.62 14.10 -7.65
N PRO A 16 6.36 14.50 -7.39
CA PRO A 16 6.05 15.82 -6.86
C PRO A 16 6.85 16.15 -5.59
N ALA A 17 7.13 17.43 -5.39
CA ALA A 17 7.76 17.88 -4.15
C ALA A 17 6.86 17.52 -2.94
N GLY A 18 7.44 16.88 -1.92
CA GLY A 18 6.71 16.38 -0.76
C GLY A 18 6.21 14.94 -0.88
N SER A 19 6.43 14.24 -2.01
CA SER A 19 6.10 12.82 -2.15
C SER A 19 6.85 11.90 -1.18
N ASP A 20 8.02 12.33 -0.70
CA ASP A 20 8.77 11.69 0.38
C ASP A 20 7.96 11.65 1.69
N GLN A 21 7.13 12.66 1.94
CA GLN A 21 6.24 12.71 3.10
C GLN A 21 5.04 11.76 2.99
N LEU A 22 4.78 11.22 1.79
CA LEU A 22 3.73 10.23 1.53
C LEU A 22 4.26 8.79 1.56
N SER A 23 5.59 8.61 1.65
CA SER A 23 6.20 7.28 1.75
C SER A 23 5.94 6.68 3.13
N CYS A 24 5.44 5.45 3.15
CA CYS A 24 5.17 4.69 4.36
C CYS A 24 5.44 3.21 4.08
N ASP A 25 6.43 2.63 4.75
CA ASP A 25 6.75 1.20 4.71
C ASP A 25 5.93 0.37 5.72
N PHE A 26 5.22 1.06 6.62
CA PHE A 26 4.42 0.48 7.67
C PHE A 26 5.23 -0.32 8.71
N GLU A 27 6.53 -0.06 8.91
CA GLU A 27 7.32 -0.81 9.88
C GLU A 27 7.12 -0.32 11.31
N LYS A 28 7.01 0.98 11.49
CA LYS A 28 6.84 1.60 12.80
C LYS A 28 5.37 1.72 13.19
N ASP A 29 4.57 2.30 12.31
CA ASP A 29 3.16 2.61 12.51
C ASP A 29 2.44 2.69 11.15
N VAL A 30 1.19 3.18 11.14
CA VAL A 30 0.42 3.38 9.91
C VAL A 30 0.72 4.73 9.24
N CYS A 31 1.76 5.43 9.69
CA CYS A 31 2.05 6.82 9.33
C CYS A 31 0.82 7.69 9.60
N SER A 32 0.32 8.39 8.58
CA SER A 32 -0.93 9.17 8.64
C SER A 32 -2.10 8.48 7.92
N TRP A 33 -1.93 7.23 7.51
CA TRP A 33 -3.00 6.46 6.87
C TRP A 33 -3.97 5.92 7.93
N TYR A 34 -5.25 6.02 7.65
CA TYR A 34 -6.30 5.49 8.51
C TYR A 34 -7.37 4.81 7.65
N ASN A 35 -8.00 3.80 8.24
CA ASN A 35 -9.15 3.18 7.59
C ASN A 35 -10.33 4.14 7.56
N ASP A 36 -11.02 4.17 6.42
CA ASP A 36 -12.34 4.76 6.34
C ASP A 36 -13.32 3.93 7.20
N GLN A 37 -13.86 4.55 8.24
CA GLN A 37 -14.77 3.92 9.19
C GLN A 37 -16.14 3.59 8.57
N SER A 38 -16.47 4.17 7.42
CA SER A 38 -17.70 3.88 6.69
C SER A 38 -17.57 2.70 5.71
N ALA A 39 -16.35 2.25 5.43
CA ALA A 39 -16.10 1.16 4.51
C ALA A 39 -16.47 -0.21 5.12
N GLU A 40 -17.12 -1.06 4.33
CA GLU A 40 -17.47 -2.43 4.75
C GLU A 40 -16.24 -3.31 5.01
N LEU A 41 -15.14 -3.02 4.29
CA LEU A 41 -13.87 -3.73 4.42
C LEU A 41 -12.80 -2.80 4.96
N GLN A 42 -12.08 -3.28 5.97
CA GLN A 42 -11.04 -2.56 6.67
C GLN A 42 -9.68 -3.17 6.32
N TRP A 43 -8.70 -2.32 6.02
CA TRP A 43 -7.32 -2.73 5.84
C TRP A 43 -6.73 -3.17 7.17
N LYS A 44 -5.95 -4.25 7.12
CA LYS A 44 -5.18 -4.76 8.25
C LYS A 44 -3.71 -4.85 7.86
N ARG A 45 -2.85 -4.32 8.72
CA ARG A 45 -1.39 -4.41 8.53
C ARG A 45 -0.89 -5.79 8.94
N GLU A 46 -0.10 -6.41 8.08
CA GLU A 46 0.53 -7.73 8.24
C GLU A 46 1.92 -7.70 7.59
N ASN A 47 2.86 -8.55 8.00
CA ASN A 47 4.22 -8.60 7.43
C ASN A 47 4.54 -9.91 6.67
N GLY A 48 3.50 -10.61 6.21
CA GLY A 48 3.65 -11.89 5.52
C GLY A 48 2.37 -12.73 5.59
N GLN A 49 2.53 -14.04 5.44
CA GLN A 49 1.41 -14.97 5.46
C GLN A 49 0.74 -14.98 6.84
N ASN A 50 -0.58 -14.86 6.84
CA ASN A 50 -1.39 -14.96 8.05
C ASN A 50 -2.06 -16.34 8.12
N PRO A 51 -1.79 -17.15 9.16
CA PRO A 51 -2.44 -18.45 9.36
C PRO A 51 -3.97 -18.39 9.42
N SER A 52 -4.53 -17.25 9.85
CA SER A 52 -5.99 -17.02 9.92
C SER A 52 -6.64 -16.93 8.54
N TYR A 53 -5.84 -16.73 7.49
CA TYR A 53 -6.29 -16.72 6.10
C TYR A 53 -5.77 -17.94 5.33
N ASP A 54 -5.52 -19.05 6.03
CA ASP A 54 -5.02 -20.29 5.43
C ASP A 54 -3.71 -20.09 4.65
N TYR A 55 -2.83 -19.22 5.18
CA TYR A 55 -1.56 -18.84 4.57
C TYR A 55 -1.70 -18.24 3.15
N GLN A 56 -2.86 -17.68 2.82
CA GLN A 56 -3.02 -16.90 1.59
C GLN A 56 -2.30 -15.56 1.71
N GLY A 57 -1.64 -15.14 0.63
CA GLY A 57 -0.89 -13.89 0.55
C GLY A 57 0.62 -14.10 0.37
N PRO A 58 1.37 -13.00 0.25
CA PRO A 58 2.83 -13.04 0.12
C PRO A 58 3.47 -13.60 1.39
N SER A 59 4.56 -14.36 1.24
CA SER A 59 5.29 -14.98 2.36
C SER A 59 5.93 -13.97 3.28
N HIS A 60 6.35 -12.81 2.73
CA HIS A 60 7.14 -11.82 3.43
C HIS A 60 6.82 -10.42 2.89
N ASP A 61 6.91 -9.42 3.75
CA ASP A 61 6.83 -8.02 3.39
C ASP A 61 8.06 -7.58 2.55
N HIS A 62 7.93 -6.52 1.77
CA HIS A 62 8.98 -6.09 0.84
C HIS A 62 10.13 -5.31 1.51
N THR A 63 9.92 -4.77 2.72
CA THR A 63 10.85 -3.88 3.40
C THR A 63 11.56 -4.49 4.61
N THR A 64 11.12 -5.66 5.09
CA THR A 64 11.68 -6.36 6.27
C THR A 64 12.66 -7.48 5.96
#